data_AF-A0A2S8ERE8-F1
#
_entry.id   AF-A0A2S8ERE8-F1
#
_cell.length_a   1.000
_cell.length_b   1.000
_cell.length_c   1.000
_cell.angle_alpha   90.00
_cell.angle_beta   90.00
_cell.angle_gamma   90.00
#
_symmetry.space_group_name_H-M   'P 1'
#
loop_
_entity.id
_entity.type
_entity.pdbx_description
1 polymer ?
#
loop_
_entity_poly.entity_id
_entity_poly.type
_entity_poly.pdbx_seq_one_letter_code
_entity_poly.pdbx_strand_id
1 'polypeptide(L)'
;MLADGDADNKARRFERETAHLPGAMDEAIPFYRGLFAAHHAAMMEADVDEVMALREEAHKLALRLNNGAPGIIAGEDAPGCVLESKTAADPGSVPLWGQAATFEITVRGMPVRIELDGMFGIGAPCVYWPGFAAHAVDYDAPFVSETGYRSFLGIHADPVPDLTPDAFAARIIEAHIDNGLKGRLEEIAERYRRCNN
;
A
#
# COMPACT_ATOMS: atom_id res chain seq x y z
N MET A 1 21.43 -12.48 -32.80
CA MET A 1 22.80 -12.03 -32.48
C MET A 1 22.86 -10.73 -31.68
N LEU A 2 22.17 -9.63 -32.05
CA LEU A 2 22.07 -8.44 -31.17
C LEU A 2 21.07 -8.66 -30.01
N ALA A 3 19.90 -9.23 -30.30
CA ALA A 3 18.88 -9.52 -29.29
C ALA A 3 19.35 -10.51 -28.20
N ASP A 4 20.21 -11.47 -28.55
CA ASP A 4 20.75 -12.46 -27.60
C ASP A 4 21.78 -11.82 -26.65
N GLY A 5 22.58 -10.87 -27.15
CA GLY A 5 23.53 -10.11 -26.34
C GLY A 5 22.85 -9.17 -25.34
N ASP A 6 21.74 -8.54 -25.74
CA ASP A 6 20.95 -7.67 -24.86
C ASP A 6 20.22 -8.47 -23.77
N ALA A 7 19.70 -9.65 -24.10
CA ALA A 7 19.09 -10.57 -23.13
C ALA A 7 20.10 -11.06 -22.09
N ASP A 8 21.29 -11.48 -22.52
CA ASP A 8 22.36 -11.93 -21.64
C ASP A 8 22.88 -10.82 -20.73
N ASN A 9 23.01 -9.60 -21.24
CA ASN A 9 23.42 -8.44 -20.46
C ASN A 9 22.36 -8.08 -19.40
N LYS A 10 21.07 -8.14 -19.75
CA LYS A 10 19.96 -7.94 -18.82
C LYS A 10 19.95 -9.00 -17.72
N ALA A 11 20.14 -10.28 -18.06
CA ALA A 11 20.19 -11.37 -17.10
C ALA A 11 21.38 -11.23 -16.12
N ARG A 12 22.58 -10.92 -16.63
CA ARG A 12 23.76 -10.68 -15.79
C ARG A 12 23.60 -9.48 -14.86
N ARG A 13 22.97 -8.41 -15.36
CA ARG A 13 22.66 -7.22 -14.56
C ARG A 13 21.68 -7.56 -13.44
N PHE A 14 20.59 -8.26 -13.77
CA PHE A 14 19.59 -8.71 -12.79
C PHE A 14 20.18 -9.60 -11.71
N GLU A 15 20.99 -10.59 -12.08
CA GLU A 15 21.63 -11.48 -11.11
C GLU A 15 22.56 -10.68 -10.18
N ARG A 16 23.37 -9.76 -10.73
CA ARG A 16 24.25 -8.90 -9.91
C ARG A 16 23.45 -8.00 -8.94
N GLU A 17 22.33 -7.46 -9.39
CA GLU A 17 21.50 -6.53 -8.61
C GLU A 17 20.60 -7.23 -7.57
N THR A 18 20.43 -8.55 -7.67
CA THR A 18 19.52 -9.32 -6.79
C THR A 18 20.18 -10.50 -6.09
N ALA A 19 21.48 -10.74 -6.28
CA ALA A 19 22.19 -11.88 -5.70
C ALA A 19 22.15 -11.92 -4.17
N HIS A 20 22.01 -10.77 -3.51
CA HIS A 20 21.89 -10.68 -2.05
C HIS A 20 20.47 -10.93 -1.54
N LEU A 21 19.48 -11.01 -2.44
CA LEU A 21 18.09 -11.22 -2.08
C LEU A 21 17.76 -12.72 -1.99
N PRO A 22 16.89 -13.11 -1.03
CA PRO A 22 16.37 -14.46 -0.94
C PRO A 22 15.78 -14.98 -2.25
N GLY A 23 16.09 -16.24 -2.59
CA GLY A 23 15.54 -16.93 -3.76
C GLY A 23 14.31 -17.79 -3.45
N ALA A 24 14.02 -18.02 -2.17
CA ALA A 24 12.92 -18.86 -1.71
C ALA A 24 11.97 -18.09 -0.77
N MET A 25 10.69 -18.46 -0.77
CA MET A 25 9.64 -17.73 -0.06
C MET A 25 9.78 -17.79 1.47
N ASP A 26 10.23 -18.92 2.01
CA ASP A 26 10.47 -19.13 3.44
C ASP A 26 11.57 -18.22 4.00
N GLU A 27 12.61 -17.95 3.21
CA GLU A 27 13.66 -16.97 3.51
C GLU A 27 13.22 -15.53 3.22
N ALA A 28 12.37 -15.32 2.21
CA ALA A 28 11.90 -14.00 1.82
C ALA A 28 10.95 -13.37 2.83
N ILE A 29 10.06 -14.15 3.48
CA ILE A 29 9.12 -13.62 4.49
C ILE A 29 9.84 -12.91 5.65
N PRO A 30 10.82 -13.52 6.36
CA PRO A 30 11.54 -12.85 7.43
C PRO A 30 12.39 -11.68 6.92
N PHE A 31 12.97 -11.78 5.71
CA PHE A 31 13.69 -10.67 5.09
C PHE A 31 12.77 -9.47 4.83
N TYR A 32 11.60 -9.72 4.25
CA TYR A 32 10.59 -8.70 3.97
C TYR A 32 10.04 -8.05 5.25
N ARG A 33 9.93 -8.80 6.35
CA ARG A 33 9.66 -8.24 7.69
C ARG A 33 10.73 -7.28 8.17
N GLY A 34 12.00 -7.57 7.89
CA GLY A 34 13.10 -6.63 8.12
C GLY A 34 12.94 -5.34 7.32
N LEU A 35 12.58 -5.45 6.03
CA LEU A 35 12.29 -4.30 5.18
C LEU A 35 11.13 -3.46 5.71
N PHE A 36 10.05 -4.06 6.22
CA PHE A 36 8.94 -3.29 6.82
C PHE A 36 9.36 -2.49 8.04
N ALA A 37 10.17 -3.07 8.92
CA ALA A 37 10.62 -2.37 10.11
C ALA A 37 11.49 -1.16 9.73
N ALA A 38 12.39 -1.32 8.76
CA ALA A 38 13.20 -0.23 8.23
C ALA A 38 12.34 0.83 7.50
N HIS A 39 11.40 0.40 6.66
CA HIS A 39 10.52 1.30 5.92
C HIS A 39 9.61 2.09 6.87
N HIS A 40 9.14 1.45 7.95
CA HIS A 40 8.40 2.12 8.99
C HIS A 40 9.24 3.19 9.68
N ALA A 41 10.46 2.88 10.10
CA ALA A 41 11.35 3.86 10.69
C ALA A 41 11.60 5.06 9.76
N ALA A 42 11.92 4.80 8.49
CA ALA A 42 12.16 5.84 7.49
C ALA A 42 10.91 6.73 7.26
N MET A 43 9.71 6.14 7.19
CA MET A 43 8.46 6.90 7.08
C MET A 43 8.21 7.79 8.30
N MET A 44 8.50 7.29 9.50
CA MET A 44 8.36 8.05 10.74
C MET A 44 9.38 9.19 10.83
N GLU A 45 10.56 9.04 10.25
CA GLU A 45 11.59 10.09 10.16
C GLU A 45 11.41 11.05 8.98
N ALA A 46 10.41 10.80 8.12
CA ALA A 46 10.20 11.52 6.87
C ALA A 46 11.38 11.43 5.87
N ASP A 47 12.14 10.33 5.91
CA ASP A 47 13.24 10.05 4.99
C ASP A 47 12.70 9.49 3.66
N VAL A 48 12.47 10.40 2.72
CA VAL A 48 11.91 10.06 1.40
C VAL A 48 12.81 9.12 0.62
N ASP A 49 14.12 9.37 0.62
CA ASP A 49 15.05 8.62 -0.22
C ASP A 49 15.16 7.17 0.27
N GLU A 50 15.26 6.97 1.58
CA GLU A 50 15.31 5.63 2.18
C GLU A 50 13.99 4.88 2.00
N VAL A 51 12.83 5.55 2.15
CA VAL A 51 11.52 4.96 1.87
C VAL A 51 11.43 4.43 0.44
N MET A 52 11.86 5.24 -0.54
CA MET A 52 11.79 4.85 -1.95
C MET A 52 12.79 3.73 -2.26
N ALA A 53 13.99 3.77 -1.67
CA ALA A 53 14.98 2.71 -1.83
C ALA A 53 14.51 1.35 -1.27
N LEU A 54 13.89 1.34 -0.09
CA LEU A 54 13.36 0.13 0.54
C LEU A 54 12.19 -0.47 -0.25
N ARG A 55 11.35 0.36 -0.89
CA ARG A 55 10.31 -0.12 -1.81
C ARG A 55 10.89 -0.68 -3.10
N GLU A 56 11.93 -0.06 -3.64
CA GLU A 56 12.65 -0.63 -4.79
C GLU A 56 13.25 -2.00 -4.42
N GLU A 57 13.81 -2.14 -3.22
CA GLU A 57 14.37 -3.38 -2.71
C GLU A 57 13.29 -4.48 -2.57
N ALA A 58 12.12 -4.12 -2.01
CA ALA A 58 10.97 -5.02 -1.96
C ALA A 58 10.54 -5.47 -3.36
N HIS A 59 10.49 -4.55 -4.34
CA HIS A 59 10.15 -4.90 -5.72
C HIS A 59 11.18 -5.86 -6.34
N LYS A 60 12.47 -5.63 -6.10
CA LYS A 60 13.53 -6.55 -6.54
C LYS A 60 13.39 -7.92 -5.91
N LEU A 61 12.96 -8.02 -4.65
CA LEU A 61 12.67 -9.29 -3.99
C LEU A 61 11.55 -10.04 -4.71
N ALA A 62 10.45 -9.37 -5.02
CA ALA A 62 9.34 -9.97 -5.77
C ALA A 62 9.77 -10.42 -7.19
N LEU A 63 10.63 -9.66 -7.85
CA LEU A 63 11.24 -10.07 -9.13
C LEU A 63 12.12 -11.31 -8.96
N ARG A 64 12.97 -11.35 -7.92
CA ARG A 64 13.86 -12.49 -7.63
C ARG A 64 13.08 -13.77 -7.41
N LEU A 65 12.04 -13.70 -6.57
CA LEU A 65 11.15 -14.84 -6.30
C LEU A 65 10.37 -15.31 -7.53
N ASN A 66 10.19 -14.44 -8.53
CA ASN A 66 9.52 -14.77 -9.77
C ASN A 66 10.48 -14.92 -10.97
N ASN A 67 11.73 -15.33 -10.71
CA ASN A 67 12.74 -15.60 -11.75
C ASN A 67 12.97 -14.42 -12.73
N GLY A 68 12.87 -13.19 -12.24
CA GLY A 68 13.05 -11.96 -13.01
C GLY A 68 11.82 -11.45 -13.75
N ALA A 69 10.68 -12.16 -13.67
CA ALA A 69 9.40 -11.68 -14.18
C ALA A 69 8.65 -10.81 -13.13
N PRO A 70 7.78 -9.88 -13.53
CA PRO A 70 6.95 -9.11 -12.58
C PRO A 70 6.14 -10.04 -11.68
N GLY A 71 6.34 -9.98 -10.37
CA GLY A 71 5.74 -10.88 -9.38
C GLY A 71 4.70 -10.25 -8.45
N ILE A 72 4.28 -9.00 -8.73
CA ILE A 72 3.50 -8.18 -7.79
C ILE A 72 1.99 -8.11 -8.09
N ILE A 73 1.56 -8.41 -9.32
CA ILE A 73 0.15 -8.35 -9.76
C ILE A 73 -0.13 -9.49 -10.75
N ALA A 74 0.04 -10.74 -10.32
CA ALA A 74 -0.14 -11.92 -11.18
C ALA A 74 -1.07 -13.01 -10.58
N GLY A 75 -1.95 -12.61 -9.64
CA GLY A 75 -2.85 -13.51 -8.91
C GLY A 75 -2.37 -13.81 -7.49
N GLU A 76 -3.17 -14.54 -6.72
CA GLU A 76 -2.94 -14.80 -5.28
C GLU A 76 -1.61 -15.53 -5.00
N ASP A 77 -1.16 -16.37 -5.93
CA ASP A 77 0.10 -17.11 -5.83
C ASP A 77 1.33 -16.30 -6.30
N ALA A 78 1.14 -15.08 -6.80
CA ALA A 78 2.24 -14.22 -7.21
C ALA A 78 3.10 -13.87 -5.98
N PRO A 79 4.44 -13.87 -6.08
CA PRO A 79 5.28 -13.69 -4.90
C PRO A 79 5.01 -12.42 -4.08
N GLY A 80 4.70 -11.30 -4.74
CA GLY A 80 4.32 -10.06 -4.04
C GLY A 80 3.02 -10.20 -3.26
N CYS A 81 2.00 -10.84 -3.85
CA CYS A 81 0.72 -11.11 -3.18
C CYS A 81 0.89 -12.06 -2.00
N VAL A 82 1.70 -13.12 -2.15
CA VAL A 82 2.02 -14.04 -1.04
C VAL A 82 2.76 -13.32 0.06
N LEU A 83 3.77 -12.50 -0.27
CA LEU A 83 4.52 -11.70 0.69
C LEU A 83 3.57 -10.77 1.47
N GLU A 84 2.78 -9.94 0.79
CA GLU A 84 1.81 -9.05 1.42
C GLU A 84 0.82 -9.80 2.32
N SER A 85 0.24 -10.90 1.84
CA SER A 85 -0.71 -11.69 2.63
C SER A 85 -0.07 -12.27 3.90
N LYS A 86 1.16 -12.79 3.82
CA LYS A 86 1.87 -13.42 4.95
C LYS A 86 2.43 -12.41 5.97
N THR A 87 2.41 -11.13 5.63
CA THR A 87 2.97 -10.05 6.45
C THR A 87 2.02 -8.89 6.68
N ALA A 88 0.75 -9.04 6.30
CA ALA A 88 -0.29 -8.07 6.59
C ALA A 88 -0.40 -7.85 8.10
N ALA A 89 -0.85 -6.66 8.50
CA ALA A 89 -1.19 -6.42 9.90
C ALA A 89 -2.41 -7.27 10.30
N ASP A 90 -2.50 -7.58 11.59
CA ASP A 90 -3.67 -8.27 12.12
C ASP A 90 -4.96 -7.46 11.83
N PRO A 91 -6.07 -8.10 11.42
CA PRO A 91 -7.31 -7.40 11.11
C PRO A 91 -7.74 -6.47 12.25
N GLY A 92 -8.07 -5.23 11.91
CA GLY A 92 -8.49 -4.20 12.87
C GLY A 92 -7.33 -3.45 13.55
N SER A 93 -6.08 -3.88 13.39
CA SER A 93 -4.91 -3.19 13.95
C SER A 93 -4.40 -2.11 13.00
N VAL A 94 -3.98 -0.97 13.55
CA VAL A 94 -3.26 0.04 12.77
C VAL A 94 -1.91 -0.57 12.34
N PRO A 95 -1.59 -0.58 11.03
CA PRO A 95 -0.38 -1.22 10.53
C PRO A 95 0.89 -0.42 10.85
N LEU A 96 2.04 -1.05 10.67
CA LEU A 96 3.27 -0.31 10.39
C LEU A 96 3.22 0.24 8.95
N TRP A 97 3.95 1.32 8.69
CA TRP A 97 4.06 1.79 7.32
C TRP A 97 4.68 0.73 6.40
N GLY A 98 4.04 0.50 5.25
CA GLY A 98 4.44 -0.50 4.27
C GLY A 98 3.69 -1.83 4.38
N GLN A 99 3.02 -2.11 5.51
CA GLN A 99 2.15 -3.28 5.62
C GLN A 99 0.77 -3.00 5.01
N ALA A 100 0.27 -3.96 4.23
CA ALA A 100 -1.14 -3.98 3.85
C ALA A 100 -2.00 -4.26 5.09
N ALA A 101 -3.14 -3.58 5.20
CA ALA A 101 -4.05 -3.78 6.33
C ALA A 101 -5.47 -3.31 6.05
N THR A 102 -6.40 -3.88 6.83
CA THR A 102 -7.76 -3.37 6.97
C THR A 102 -8.03 -3.03 8.44
N PHE A 103 -8.39 -1.79 8.72
CA PHE A 103 -8.65 -1.29 10.07
C PHE A 103 -9.71 -0.18 10.06
N GLU A 104 -10.28 0.13 11.21
CA GLU A 104 -11.29 1.18 11.34
C GLU A 104 -10.73 2.43 12.03
N ILE A 105 -11.13 3.59 11.52
CA ILE A 105 -10.87 4.90 12.14
C ILE A 105 -12.18 5.67 12.27
N THR A 106 -12.16 6.73 13.07
CA THR A 106 -13.26 7.69 13.14
C THR A 106 -12.80 9.04 12.61
N VAL A 107 -13.49 9.57 11.61
CA VAL A 107 -13.23 10.89 11.03
C VAL A 107 -14.46 11.77 11.25
N ARG A 108 -14.34 12.85 12.04
CA ARG A 108 -15.47 13.74 12.37
C ARG A 108 -16.73 13.01 12.90
N GLY A 109 -16.53 11.94 13.66
CA GLY A 109 -17.61 11.09 14.18
C GLY A 109 -18.18 10.09 13.18
N MET A 110 -17.69 10.06 11.93
CA MET A 110 -18.03 9.05 10.93
C MET A 110 -17.06 7.86 11.04
N PRO A 111 -17.55 6.64 11.32
CA PRO A 111 -16.73 5.44 11.28
C PRO A 111 -16.38 5.09 9.83
N VAL A 112 -15.11 4.79 9.58
CA VAL A 112 -14.57 4.48 8.25
C VAL A 112 -13.68 3.26 8.36
N ARG A 113 -13.95 2.26 7.52
CA ARG A 113 -13.03 1.13 7.34
C ARG A 113 -12.02 1.48 6.24
N ILE A 114 -10.75 1.46 6.60
CA ILE A 114 -9.62 1.73 5.71
C ILE A 114 -9.05 0.42 5.21
N GLU A 115 -8.80 0.35 3.90
CA GLU A 115 -7.95 -0.64 3.25
C GLU A 115 -6.70 0.10 2.77
N LEU A 116 -5.57 -0.10 3.46
CA LEU A 116 -4.31 0.58 3.18
C LEU A 116 -3.40 -0.31 2.33
N ASP A 117 -2.83 0.26 1.28
CA ASP A 117 -1.88 -0.44 0.41
C ASP A 117 -0.53 -0.69 1.12
N GLY A 118 0.07 -1.85 0.85
CA GLY A 118 1.43 -2.16 1.27
C GLY A 118 2.51 -1.62 0.32
N MET A 119 3.75 -2.11 0.48
CA MET A 119 4.87 -1.72 -0.39
C MET A 119 4.73 -2.14 -1.86
N PHE A 120 3.77 -3.02 -2.21
CA PHE A 120 3.47 -3.38 -3.61
C PHE A 120 2.23 -2.67 -4.16
N GLY A 121 1.66 -1.70 -3.44
CA GLY A 121 0.54 -0.89 -3.90
C GLY A 121 0.82 -0.14 -5.21
N ILE A 122 -0.24 0.21 -5.95
CA ILE A 122 -0.16 0.79 -7.30
C ILE A 122 0.73 2.04 -7.38
N GLY A 123 0.72 2.87 -6.33
CA GLY A 123 1.53 4.10 -6.25
C GLY A 123 2.90 3.93 -5.59
N ALA A 124 3.16 2.79 -4.95
CA ALA A 124 4.35 2.59 -4.13
C ALA A 124 5.70 2.91 -4.83
N PRO A 125 5.90 2.63 -6.14
CA PRO A 125 7.14 2.95 -6.83
C PRO A 125 7.38 4.44 -7.13
N CYS A 126 6.35 5.31 -7.05
CA CYS A 126 6.44 6.68 -7.57
C CYS A 126 5.95 7.77 -6.63
N VAL A 127 5.20 7.44 -5.57
CA VAL A 127 4.75 8.41 -4.58
C VAL A 127 5.17 8.00 -3.18
N TYR A 128 5.57 8.99 -2.36
CA TYR A 128 5.98 8.76 -0.99
C TYR A 128 4.81 8.23 -0.13
N TRP A 129 3.64 8.87 -0.19
CA TRP A 129 2.46 8.43 0.56
C TRP A 129 1.74 7.27 -0.15
N PRO A 130 1.42 6.17 0.57
CA PRO A 130 0.71 5.04 -0.03
C PRO A 130 -0.74 5.38 -0.37
N GLY A 131 -1.31 4.61 -1.29
CA GLY A 131 -2.73 4.63 -1.58
C GLY A 131 -3.55 3.97 -0.48
N PHE A 132 -4.83 4.31 -0.40
CA PHE A 132 -5.79 3.59 0.42
C PHE A 132 -7.21 3.72 -0.13
N ALA A 133 -8.10 2.85 0.33
CA ALA A 133 -9.53 2.98 0.13
C ALA A 133 -10.26 3.18 1.46
N ALA A 134 -11.27 4.04 1.43
CA ALA A 134 -12.21 4.25 2.53
C ALA A 134 -13.54 3.58 2.19
N HIS A 135 -14.07 2.80 3.12
CA HIS A 135 -15.35 2.12 3.03
C HIS A 135 -16.26 2.61 4.15
N ALA A 136 -17.54 2.78 3.83
CA ALA A 136 -18.57 3.04 4.83
C ALA A 136 -18.70 1.83 5.76
N VAL A 137 -18.79 2.10 7.07
CA VAL A 137 -19.16 1.08 8.07
C VAL A 137 -20.67 1.04 8.24
N ASP A 138 -21.31 2.22 8.25
CA ASP A 138 -22.77 2.38 8.28
C ASP A 138 -23.23 2.90 6.90
N TYR A 139 -23.96 2.05 6.16
CA TYR A 139 -24.48 2.37 4.83
C TYR A 139 -25.76 3.21 4.86
N ASP A 140 -26.38 3.39 6.02
CA ASP A 140 -27.56 4.26 6.21
C ASP A 140 -27.17 5.69 6.62
N ALA A 141 -25.90 5.92 6.97
CA ALA A 141 -25.35 7.25 7.27
C ALA A 141 -24.70 7.92 6.04
N PRO A 142 -24.61 9.27 6.00
CA PRO A 142 -23.83 9.97 4.98
C PRO A 142 -22.34 9.61 5.03
N PHE A 143 -21.69 9.59 3.86
CA PHE A 143 -20.29 9.19 3.69
C PHE A 143 -19.54 10.13 2.73
N VAL A 144 -18.24 9.89 2.51
CA VAL A 144 -17.42 10.68 1.56
C VAL A 144 -17.62 10.31 0.09
N SER A 145 -18.59 9.44 -0.20
CA SER A 145 -19.03 9.09 -1.54
C SER A 145 -20.43 8.47 -1.51
N GLU A 146 -21.26 8.77 -2.51
CA GLU A 146 -22.55 8.12 -2.77
C GLU A 146 -22.49 6.58 -2.90
N THR A 147 -21.32 5.99 -3.11
CA THR A 147 -21.17 4.53 -3.26
C THR A 147 -20.87 3.80 -1.95
N GLY A 148 -20.55 4.54 -0.89
CA GLY A 148 -19.96 3.95 0.33
C GLY A 148 -18.52 3.49 0.14
N TYR A 149 -17.87 3.86 -0.97
CA TYR A 149 -16.47 3.55 -1.28
C TYR A 149 -15.78 4.78 -1.86
N ARG A 150 -14.54 5.03 -1.43
CA ARG A 150 -13.69 6.08 -2.01
C ARG A 150 -12.23 5.63 -2.03
N SER A 151 -11.63 5.60 -3.22
CA SER A 151 -10.19 5.39 -3.38
C SER A 151 -9.43 6.72 -3.32
N PHE A 152 -8.28 6.71 -2.66
CA PHE A 152 -7.32 7.81 -2.56
C PHE A 152 -5.98 7.33 -3.10
N LEU A 153 -5.62 7.80 -4.29
CA LEU A 153 -4.39 7.44 -5.00
C LEU A 153 -3.63 8.69 -5.43
N GLY A 154 -2.33 8.56 -5.65
CA GLY A 154 -1.49 9.66 -6.14
C GLY A 154 -1.46 10.85 -5.17
N ILE A 155 -1.34 10.56 -3.87
CA ILE A 155 -1.34 11.58 -2.82
C ILE A 155 0.00 12.31 -2.85
N HIS A 156 -0.04 13.61 -3.18
CA HIS A 156 1.12 14.49 -3.18
C HIS A 156 0.99 15.48 -2.03
N ALA A 157 1.79 15.27 -1.00
CA ALA A 157 1.88 16.14 0.16
C ALA A 157 3.31 16.06 0.71
N ASP A 158 3.75 17.14 1.37
CA ASP A 158 5.06 17.16 2.01
C ASP A 158 5.18 16.00 3.03
N PRO A 159 6.35 15.35 3.13
CA PRO A 159 6.63 14.38 4.18
C PRO A 159 6.42 14.99 5.56
N VAL A 160 5.82 14.22 6.48
CA VAL A 160 5.54 14.66 7.84
C VAL A 160 6.09 13.60 8.79
N PRO A 161 7.07 13.94 9.65
CA PRO A 161 7.59 12.99 10.63
C PRO A 161 6.52 12.65 11.68
N ASP A 162 6.68 11.49 12.31
CA ASP A 162 5.81 10.94 13.34
C ASP A 162 4.34 10.74 12.94
N LEU A 163 4.00 10.86 11.65
CA LEU A 163 2.65 10.64 11.17
C LEU A 163 2.37 9.14 11.08
N THR A 164 1.38 8.66 11.84
CA THR A 164 0.95 7.26 11.82
C THR A 164 -0.03 6.98 10.67
N PRO A 165 -0.21 5.73 10.22
CA PRO A 165 -1.10 5.40 9.10
C PRO A 165 -2.56 5.81 9.29
N ASP A 166 -3.11 5.65 10.49
CA ASP A 166 -4.47 6.06 10.84
C ASP A 166 -4.63 7.59 10.84
N ALA A 167 -3.67 8.31 11.41
CA ALA A 167 -3.66 9.77 11.40
C ALA A 167 -3.52 10.34 9.97
N PHE A 168 -2.69 9.70 9.14
CA PHE A 168 -2.58 10.02 7.72
C PHE A 168 -3.91 9.82 6.99
N ALA A 169 -4.53 8.65 7.10
CA ALA A 169 -5.80 8.36 6.45
C ALA A 169 -6.89 9.35 6.89
N ALA A 170 -6.96 9.65 8.20
CA ALA A 170 -7.87 10.64 8.74
C ALA A 170 -7.66 12.03 8.11
N ARG A 171 -6.41 12.52 8.06
CA ARG A 171 -6.09 13.84 7.48
C ARG A 171 -6.46 13.96 6.01
N ILE A 172 -6.22 12.91 5.22
CA ILE A 172 -6.55 12.89 3.80
C ILE A 172 -8.07 12.90 3.60
N ILE A 173 -8.80 12.12 4.39
CA ILE A 173 -10.28 12.11 4.36
C ILE A 173 -10.83 13.48 4.79
N GLU A 174 -10.31 14.08 5.86
CA GLU A 174 -10.73 15.42 6.31
C GLU A 174 -10.48 16.48 5.23
N ALA A 175 -9.29 16.48 4.62
CA ALA A 175 -8.97 17.39 3.53
C ALA A 175 -9.89 17.18 2.32
N HIS A 176 -10.28 15.95 2.03
CA HIS A 176 -11.24 15.66 0.96
C HIS A 176 -12.64 16.16 1.30
N ILE A 177 -13.10 15.99 2.54
CA ILE A 177 -14.38 16.54 3.01
C ILE A 177 -14.37 18.06 2.87
N ASP A 178 -13.33 18.73 3.35
CA ASP A 178 -13.26 20.20 3.35
C ASP A 178 -13.16 20.79 1.95
N ASN A 179 -12.29 20.24 1.11
CA ASN A 179 -11.96 20.85 -0.17
C ASN A 179 -12.80 20.27 -1.32
N GLY A 180 -12.93 18.93 -1.36
CA GLY A 180 -13.65 18.22 -2.41
C GLY A 180 -15.16 18.30 -2.22
N LEU A 181 -15.63 18.08 -1.00
CA LEU A 181 -17.05 18.03 -0.67
C LEU A 181 -17.57 19.31 0.02
N LYS A 182 -16.71 20.31 0.22
CA LYS A 182 -17.07 21.62 0.82
C LYS A 182 -17.74 21.48 2.19
N GLY A 183 -17.25 20.52 2.99
CA GLY A 183 -17.72 20.23 4.34
C GLY A 183 -19.00 19.40 4.42
N ARG A 184 -19.51 18.84 3.32
CA ARG A 184 -20.78 18.10 3.28
C ARG A 184 -20.55 16.66 2.86
N LEU A 185 -21.08 15.71 3.62
CA LEU A 185 -21.10 14.30 3.23
C LEU A 185 -22.22 14.02 2.23
N GLU A 186 -22.10 12.92 1.51
CA GLU A 186 -23.06 12.45 0.50
C GLU A 186 -23.90 11.31 1.07
N GLU A 187 -25.20 11.28 0.75
CA GLU A 187 -26.03 10.12 1.06
C GLU A 187 -25.63 8.94 0.17
N ILE A 188 -25.41 7.77 0.78
CA ILE A 188 -25.12 6.56 0.01
C ILE A 188 -26.37 6.15 -0.77
N ALA A 189 -26.26 5.95 -2.08
CA ALA A 189 -27.39 5.61 -2.93
C ALA A 189 -27.98 4.24 -2.56
N GLU A 190 -29.31 4.11 -2.63
CA GLU A 190 -30.06 2.93 -2.18
C GLU A 190 -29.55 1.60 -2.76
N ARG A 191 -29.11 1.61 -4.03
CA ARG A 191 -28.56 0.41 -4.70
C ARG A 191 -27.33 -0.17 -4.01
N TYR A 192 -26.57 0.64 -3.26
CA TYR A 192 -25.38 0.20 -2.53
C TYR A 192 -25.68 -0.20 -1.09
N ARG A 193 -26.81 0.25 -0.52
CA ARG A 193 -27.24 -0.16 0.83
C ARG A 193 -27.69 -1.62 0.88
N ARG A 194 -28.27 -2.14 -0.21
CA ARG A 194 -28.87 -3.49 -0.26
C ARG A 194 -27.87 -4.63 -0.51
N CYS A 195 -26.65 -4.34 -0.92
CA CYS A 195 -25.65 -5.36 -1.29
C CYS A 195 -24.76 -5.80 -0.12
N ASN A 196 -24.80 -5.11 1.02
CA ASN A 196 -23.88 -5.32 2.15
C ASN A 196 -24.58 -5.70 3.48
N ASN A 197 -25.87 -6.03 3.45
CA ASN A 197 -26.63 -6.62 4.57
C ASN A 197 -26.67 -8.14 4.48
#